data_AF-A0AAV4CX80-F1
#
_entry.id   AF-A0AAV4CX80-F1
#
_cell.length_a   1.000
_cell.length_b   1.000
_cell.length_c   1.000
_cell.angle_alpha   90.00
_cell.angle_beta   90.00
_cell.angle_gamma   90.00
#
_symmetry.space_group_name_H-M   'P 1'
#
loop_
_entity.id
_entity.type
_entity.pdbx_description
1 polymer ?
#
loop_
_entity_poly.entity_id
_entity_poly.type
_entity_poly.pdbx_seq_one_letter_code
_entity_poly.pdbx_strand_id
1 'polypeptide(L)'
;MATSNDLLIKQRSVIEFLAAEGCSAANIHARMKTVYGEMCISDCAVRKWVRIFKGKDPRETILRDRKRSGRPLPHRSQLIERKLTA
;
A
#
# COMPACT_ATOMS: atom_id res chain seq x y z
N MET A 1 1.81 1.72 21.19
CA MET A 1 0.73 0.81 20.72
C MET A 1 0.97 0.48 19.26
N ALA A 2 1.74 -0.58 18.97
CA ALA A 2 2.12 -1.00 17.62
C ALA A 2 1.03 -1.84 16.91
N THR A 3 -0.23 -1.67 17.29
CA THR A 3 -1.36 -2.49 16.80
C THR A 3 -1.90 -2.02 15.44
N SER A 4 -1.63 -0.77 15.05
CA SER A 4 -2.22 -0.16 13.84
C SER A 4 -1.59 -0.63 12.52
N ASN A 5 -0.28 -0.91 12.48
CA ASN A 5 0.39 -1.26 11.21
C ASN A 5 0.14 -2.71 10.79
N ASP A 6 0.09 -3.65 11.72
CA ASP A 6 -0.16 -5.06 11.40
C ASP A 6 -1.58 -5.31 10.91
N LEU A 7 -2.57 -4.56 11.44
CA LEU A 7 -3.94 -4.66 10.98
C LEU A 7 -4.10 -4.15 9.54
N LEU A 8 -3.41 -3.05 9.18
CA LEU A 8 -3.41 -2.53 7.82
C LEU A 8 -2.77 -3.51 6.84
N ILE A 9 -1.68 -4.16 7.23
CA ILE A 9 -1.03 -5.19 6.43
C ILE A 9 -2.01 -6.35 6.16
N LYS A 10 -2.66 -6.87 7.22
CA LYS A 10 -3.66 -7.94 7.09
C LYS A 10 -4.81 -7.55 6.16
N GLN A 11 -5.36 -6.35 6.32
CA GLN A 11 -6.45 -5.86 5.47
C GLN A 11 -6.02 -5.65 4.02
N ARG A 12 -4.79 -5.17 3.76
CA ARG A 12 -4.22 -5.06 2.41
C ARG A 12 -4.05 -6.41 1.74
N SER A 13 -3.62 -7.44 2.48
CA SER A 13 -3.54 -8.82 1.96
C SER A 13 -4.91 -9.35 1.54
N VAL A 14 -5.97 -9.07 2.31
CA VAL A 14 -7.34 -9.45 1.94
C VAL A 14 -7.78 -8.70 0.68
N ILE A 15 -7.46 -7.41 0.54
CA ILE A 15 -7.76 -6.63 -0.68
C ILE A 15 -7.03 -7.21 -1.89
N GLU A 16 -5.76 -7.57 -1.76
CA GLU A 16 -4.95 -8.19 -2.81
C GLU A 16 -5.57 -9.50 -3.29
N PHE A 17 -5.92 -10.37 -2.35
CA PHE A 17 -6.57 -11.65 -2.62
C PHE A 17 -7.91 -11.47 -3.36
N LEU A 18 -8.80 -10.62 -2.84
CA LEU A 18 -10.11 -10.39 -3.45
C LEU A 18 -10.03 -9.66 -4.80
N ALA A 19 -9.02 -8.80 -4.99
CA ALA A 19 -8.77 -8.14 -6.27
C ALA A 19 -8.30 -9.15 -7.32
N ALA A 20 -7.48 -10.13 -6.94
CA ALA A 20 -7.04 -11.23 -7.81
C ALA A 20 -8.20 -12.17 -8.17
N GLU A 21 -9.15 -12.39 -7.26
CA GLU A 21 -10.42 -13.09 -7.55
C GLU A 21 -11.34 -12.32 -8.53
N GLY A 22 -11.00 -11.07 -8.89
CA GLY A 22 -11.78 -10.26 -9.81
C GLY A 22 -12.95 -9.51 -9.16
N CYS A 23 -13.01 -9.43 -7.82
CA CYS A 23 -14.06 -8.69 -7.13
C CYS A 23 -13.98 -7.18 -7.44
N SER A 24 -15.13 -6.52 -7.51
CA SER A 24 -15.19 -5.05 -7.62
C SER A 24 -14.76 -4.39 -6.30
N ALA A 25 -14.15 -3.21 -6.36
CA ALA A 25 -13.72 -2.49 -5.16
C ALA A 25 -14.86 -2.19 -4.17
N ALA A 26 -16.08 -1.95 -4.69
CA ALA A 26 -17.27 -1.73 -3.86
C ALA A 26 -17.66 -3.01 -3.09
N ASN A 27 -17.63 -4.17 -3.76
CA ASN A 27 -17.93 -5.45 -3.13
C ASN A 27 -16.86 -5.82 -2.09
N ILE A 28 -15.59 -5.51 -2.38
CA ILE A 28 -14.48 -5.71 -1.44
C ILE A 28 -14.71 -4.89 -0.18
N HIS A 29 -15.00 -3.59 -0.30
CA HIS A 29 -15.22 -2.73 0.86
C HIS A 29 -16.45 -3.16 1.67
N ALA A 30 -17.54 -3.57 1.02
CA ALA A 30 -18.72 -4.09 1.72
C ALA A 30 -18.39 -5.34 2.55
N ARG A 31 -17.67 -6.32 1.97
CA ARG A 31 -17.23 -7.53 2.68
C ARG A 31 -16.27 -7.20 3.83
N MET A 32 -15.30 -6.32 3.59
CA MET A 32 -14.36 -5.90 4.61
C MET A 32 -15.05 -5.19 5.78
N LYS A 33 -16.04 -4.34 5.51
CA LYS A 33 -16.80 -3.63 6.55
C LYS A 33 -17.60 -4.59 7.42
N THR A 34 -18.12 -5.69 6.88
CA THR A 34 -18.78 -6.74 7.65
C THR A 34 -17.82 -7.49 8.59
N VAL A 35 -16.57 -7.73 8.16
CA VAL A 35 -15.59 -8.51 8.93
C VAL A 35 -14.81 -7.64 9.94
N TYR A 36 -14.37 -6.46 9.52
CA TYR A 36 -13.51 -5.58 10.33
C TYR A 36 -14.29 -4.47 11.07
N GLY A 37 -15.57 -4.28 10.75
CA GLY A 37 -16.41 -3.26 11.39
C GLY A 37 -15.83 -1.86 11.25
N GLU A 38 -15.75 -1.13 12.36
CA GLU A 38 -15.20 0.23 12.43
C GLU A 38 -13.70 0.30 12.14
N MET A 39 -12.98 -0.82 12.29
CA MET A 39 -11.55 -0.89 12.01
C MET A 39 -11.24 -1.11 10.52
N CYS A 40 -12.26 -1.18 9.67
CA CYS A 40 -12.11 -1.34 8.23
C CYS A 40 -11.41 -0.11 7.61
N ILE A 41 -10.46 -0.35 6.70
CA ILE A 41 -9.88 0.73 5.90
C ILE A 41 -11.00 1.37 5.05
N SER A 42 -10.94 2.70 4.87
CA SER A 42 -11.91 3.46 4.08
C SER A 42 -12.04 2.99 2.64
N ASP A 43 -13.23 3.19 2.05
CA ASP A 43 -13.53 2.86 0.64
C ASP A 43 -12.52 3.49 -0.34
N CYS A 44 -12.09 4.73 -0.08
CA CYS A 44 -11.11 5.41 -0.93
C CYS A 44 -9.74 4.70 -0.94
N ALA A 45 -9.32 4.18 0.21
CA ALA A 45 -8.09 3.41 0.34
C ALA A 45 -8.24 2.02 -0.29
N VAL A 46 -9.38 1.35 -0.12
CA VAL A 46 -9.66 0.07 -0.81
C VAL A 46 -9.52 0.24 -2.32
N ARG A 47 -10.17 1.26 -2.91
CA ARG A 47 -10.05 1.55 -4.35
C ARG A 47 -8.61 1.84 -4.78
N LYS A 48 -7.85 2.57 -3.96
CA LYS A 48 -6.42 2.83 -4.21
C LYS A 48 -5.64 1.51 -4.27
N TRP A 49 -5.81 0.63 -3.30
CA TRP A 49 -5.11 -0.66 -3.25
C TRP A 49 -5.51 -1.59 -4.38
N VAL A 50 -6.80 -1.69 -4.71
CA VAL A 50 -7.26 -2.46 -5.88
C VAL A 50 -6.60 -1.99 -7.17
N ARG A 51 -6.45 -0.67 -7.38
CA ARG A 51 -5.73 -0.14 -8.57
C ARG A 51 -4.24 -0.48 -8.55
N ILE A 52 -3.59 -0.37 -7.40
CA ILE A 52 -2.16 -0.71 -7.25
C ILE A 52 -1.92 -2.18 -7.59
N PHE A 53 -2.76 -3.09 -7.09
CA PHE A 53 -2.61 -4.53 -7.34
C PHE A 53 -2.94 -4.93 -8.77
N LYS A 54 -3.93 -4.30 -9.42
CA LYS A 54 -4.26 -4.57 -10.83
C LYS A 54 -3.16 -4.21 -11.81
N GLY A 55 -2.33 -3.20 -11.49
CA GLY A 55 -1.29 -2.70 -12.39
C GLY A 55 0.08 -3.34 -12.19
N LYS A 56 0.19 -4.41 -11.39
CA LYS A 56 1.47 -4.95 -10.95
C LYS A 56 1.54 -6.46 -11.03
N ASP A 57 2.77 -6.94 -11.15
CA ASP A 57 3.06 -8.38 -11.12
C ASP A 57 2.61 -8.98 -9.77
N PRO A 58 1.87 -10.11 -9.77
CA PRO A 58 1.42 -10.78 -8.54
C PRO A 58 2.57 -11.22 -7.60
N ARG A 59 3.82 -11.17 -8.08
CA ARG A 59 5.03 -11.51 -7.33
C ARG A 59 5.57 -10.34 -6.51
N GLU A 60 5.13 -9.10 -6.75
CA GLU A 60 5.57 -7.92 -5.99
C GLU A 60 4.70 -7.69 -4.73
N THR A 61 5.21 -8.07 -3.56
CA THR A 61 4.52 -7.84 -2.28
C THR A 61 4.64 -6.38 -1.83
N ILE A 62 3.59 -5.56 -2.00
CA ILE A 62 3.57 -4.12 -1.61
C ILE A 62 2.71 -3.90 -0.36
N LEU A 63 2.64 -4.91 0.50
CA LEU A 63 1.83 -4.84 1.71
C LEU A 63 2.33 -3.77 2.68
N ARG A 64 3.65 -3.59 2.76
CA ARG A 64 4.29 -2.58 3.61
C ARG A 64 4.55 -1.30 2.85
N ASP A 65 4.37 -0.18 3.54
CA ASP A 65 4.75 1.12 3.00
C ASP A 65 6.26 1.12 2.72
N ARG A 66 6.64 1.57 1.51
CA ARG A 66 8.05 1.77 1.19
C ARG A 66 8.64 2.84 2.09
N LYS A 67 9.93 2.70 2.39
CA LYS A 67 10.68 3.71 3.15
C LYS A 67 10.50 5.07 2.45
N ARG A 68 10.04 6.08 3.20
CA ARG A 68 9.91 7.44 2.67
C ARG A 68 11.31 7.93 2.28
N SER A 69 11.42 8.57 1.13
CA SER A 69 12.68 9.13 0.60
C SER A 69 13.29 10.23 1.48
N GLY A 70 12.57 10.68 2.51
CA GLY A 70 12.99 11.75 3.39
C GLY A 70 13.00 13.10 2.68
N ARG A 71 13.64 14.08 3.32
CA ARG A 71 13.85 15.40 2.73
C ARG A 71 14.86 15.25 1.58
N PRO A 72 14.55 15.76 0.37
CA PRO A 72 15.52 15.76 -0.71
C PRO A 72 16.76 16.55 -0.31
N LEU A 73 17.94 16.04 -0.68
CA LEU A 73 19.19 16.73 -0.43
C LEU A 73 19.23 18.05 -1.20
N PRO A 74 19.86 19.11 -0.67
CA PRO A 74 20.13 20.32 -1.45
C PRO A 74 20.91 19.99 -2.72
N HIS A 75 20.64 20.70 -3.82
CA HIS A 75 21.25 20.45 -5.12
C HIS A 75 22.78 20.33 -5.08
N ARG A 76 23.43 21.17 -4.26
CA ARG A 76 24.89 21.15 -4.05
C ARG A 76 25.38 19.82 -3.48
N SER A 77 24.66 19.25 -2.51
CA SER A 77 25.00 17.97 -1.89
C SER A 77 24.79 16.82 -2.87
N GLN A 78 23.75 16.87 -3.71
CA GLN A 78 23.51 15.86 -4.75
C GLN A 78 24.63 15.82 -5.81
N LEU A 79 25.17 16.97 -6.19
CA LEU A 79 26.27 17.05 -7.16
C LEU A 79 27.56 16.44 -6.58
N ILE A 80 27.83 16.65 -5.29
CA ILE A 80 28.99 16.09 -4.60
C ILE A 80 28.89 14.56 -4.50
N GLU A 81 27.74 14.02 -4.09
CA GLU A 81 27.54 12.56 -4.04
C GLU A 81 27.69 11.91 -5.42
N ARG A 82 27.18 12.56 -6.48
CA ARG A 82 27.32 12.10 -7.87
C ARG A 82 28.78 12.07 -8.37
N LYS A 83 29.65 12.96 -7.87
CA LYS A 83 31.07 12.98 -8.24
C LYS A 83 31.93 12.00 -7.45
N LEU A 84 31.50 11.60 -6.25
CA LEU A 84 32.18 10.61 -5.42
C LEU A 84 31.82 9.16 -5.78
N THR A 85 30.73 8.98 -6.52
CA THR A 85 30.22 7.68 -6.97
C THR A 85 30.59 7.36 -8.43
N ALA A 86 31.39 8.22 -9.06
CA ALA A 86 31.95 8.08 -10.41
C ALA A 86 33.48 7.89 -10.33
#